data_AF-A0A517VVC5-F1
#
_entry.id   AF-A0A517VVC5-F1
#
_cell.length_a   1.000
_cell.length_b   1.000
_cell.length_c   1.000
_cell.angle_alpha   90.00
_cell.angle_beta   90.00
_cell.angle_gamma   90.00
#
_symmetry.space_group_name_H-M   'P 1'
#
loop_
_entity.id
_entity.type
_entity.pdbx_description
1 polymer ?
#
loop_
_entity_poly.entity_id
_entity_poly.type
_entity_poly.pdbx_seq_one_letter_code
_entity_poly.pdbx_strand_id
1 'polypeptide(L)'
;MLVCKTVLLSTVIGMATSCSGNVANEPTPIEIHPPEVFEIDGTNWQREDSLGKSDTKLLSRYYEKNPSMIDSPLFKGAPTVYHGTKNRRRFYWIGGTATEPIWVCVHFENGAFQLQDGQGNPYQNKP
;
A
#
# COMPACT_ATOMS: atom_id res chain seq x y z
N MET A 1 34.49 -67.09 -31.50
CA MET A 1 33.65 -68.14 -32.10
C MET A 1 32.19 -67.75 -31.86
N LEU A 2 31.41 -67.74 -32.94
CA LEU A 2 29.94 -67.69 -33.01
C LEU A 2 29.18 -66.45 -32.49
N VAL A 3 28.71 -65.70 -33.49
CA VAL A 3 27.59 -64.77 -33.50
C VAL A 3 26.29 -65.53 -33.20
N CYS A 4 25.38 -64.95 -32.41
CA CYS A 4 23.96 -65.29 -32.54
C CYS A 4 23.11 -64.01 -32.51
N LYS A 5 22.54 -63.72 -33.68
CA LYS A 5 21.51 -62.71 -33.97
C LYS A 5 20.29 -62.90 -33.06
N THR A 6 19.63 -61.81 -32.69
CA THR A 6 18.21 -61.58 -33.01
C THR A 6 17.89 -60.09 -32.88
N VAL A 7 17.35 -59.55 -33.97
CA VAL A 7 16.81 -58.20 -34.17
C VAL A 7 15.34 -58.24 -33.72
N LEU A 8 14.81 -57.18 -33.09
CA LEU A 8 13.61 -56.44 -33.54
C LEU A 8 12.93 -55.61 -32.42
N LEU A 9 12.60 -54.39 -32.84
CA LEU A 9 11.41 -53.59 -32.52
C LEU A 9 11.31 -52.84 -31.18
N SER A 10 11.60 -51.53 -31.29
CA SER A 10 10.62 -50.45 -31.10
C SER A 10 9.78 -50.44 -29.82
N THR A 11 10.04 -49.49 -28.91
CA THR A 11 9.08 -48.40 -28.63
C THR A 11 9.81 -47.24 -27.94
N VAL A 12 9.98 -46.12 -28.63
CA VAL A 12 10.33 -44.84 -28.02
C VAL A 12 9.05 -44.31 -27.38
N ILE A 13 8.89 -44.43 -26.07
CA ILE A 13 7.85 -43.70 -25.34
C ILE A 13 8.49 -42.41 -24.83
N GLY A 14 8.31 -41.35 -25.61
CA GLY A 14 8.62 -39.99 -25.20
C GLY A 14 7.72 -39.61 -24.03
N MET A 15 8.29 -39.55 -22.82
CA MET A 15 7.67 -38.86 -21.70
C MET A 15 7.85 -37.36 -21.92
N ALA A 16 7.02 -36.78 -22.78
CA ALA A 16 6.78 -35.34 -22.76
C ALA A 16 5.83 -35.07 -21.58
N THR A 17 6.37 -35.01 -20.37
CA THR A 17 5.68 -34.28 -19.29
C THR A 17 5.75 -32.81 -19.69
N SER A 18 4.71 -32.37 -20.40
CA SER A 18 4.40 -30.97 -20.57
C SER A 18 4.39 -30.36 -19.17
N CYS A 19 5.44 -29.63 -18.83
CA CYS A 19 5.42 -28.74 -17.69
C CYS A 19 4.30 -27.76 -18.00
N SER A 20 3.12 -28.02 -17.42
CA SER A 20 2.09 -27.02 -17.28
C SER A 20 2.74 -25.91 -16.49
N GLY A 21 3.30 -24.94 -17.21
CA GLY A 21 3.72 -23.68 -16.63
C GLY A 21 2.44 -23.07 -16.10
N ASN A 22 2.20 -23.27 -14.80
CA ASN A 22 1.38 -22.34 -14.05
C ASN A 22 2.01 -20.98 -14.33
N VAL A 23 1.38 -20.21 -15.21
CA VAL A 23 1.65 -18.79 -15.34
C VAL A 23 1.28 -18.25 -13.98
N ALA A 24 2.28 -18.12 -13.10
CA ALA A 24 2.17 -17.34 -11.90
C ALA A 24 1.78 -15.95 -12.40
N ASN A 25 0.50 -15.60 -12.25
CA ASN A 25 0.08 -14.22 -12.34
C ASN A 25 0.79 -13.53 -11.18
N GLU A 26 1.99 -13.01 -11.43
CA GLU A 26 2.65 -12.08 -10.54
C GLU A 26 1.64 -10.97 -10.24
N PRO A 27 1.28 -10.75 -8.96
CA PRO A 27 0.25 -9.79 -8.63
C PRO A 27 0.67 -8.40 -9.10
N THR A 28 -0.20 -7.75 -9.89
CA THR A 28 0.08 -6.42 -10.43
C THR A 28 0.29 -5.43 -9.28
N PRO A 29 1.40 -4.68 -9.27
CA PRO A 29 1.63 -3.57 -8.35
C PRO A 29 0.42 -2.61 -8.30
N ILE A 30 -0.16 -2.41 -7.12
CA ILE A 30 -1.14 -1.37 -6.81
C ILE A 30 -0.35 -0.09 -6.51
N GLU A 31 -0.26 0.78 -7.50
CA GLU A 31 0.32 2.10 -7.30
C GLU A 31 -0.75 3.06 -6.76
N ILE A 32 -0.56 3.57 -5.54
CA ILE A 32 -1.45 4.58 -4.96
C ILE A 32 -0.90 5.95 -5.30
N HIS A 33 -1.58 6.63 -6.20
CA HIS A 33 -1.37 8.04 -6.48
C HIS A 33 -2.26 8.89 -5.58
N PRO A 34 -1.70 9.73 -4.69
CA PRO A 34 -2.53 10.63 -3.91
C PRO A 34 -3.28 11.58 -4.86
N PRO A 35 -4.60 11.72 -4.75
CA PRO A 35 -5.36 12.64 -5.59
C PRO A 35 -5.14 14.09 -5.12
N GLU A 36 -5.34 15.06 -6.01
CA GLU A 36 -5.32 16.47 -5.63
C GLU A 36 -6.50 16.82 -4.71
N VAL A 37 -7.67 16.27 -5.02
CA VAL A 37 -8.90 16.42 -4.23
C VAL A 37 -9.59 15.08 -4.06
N PHE A 38 -10.23 14.88 -2.92
CA PHE A 38 -11.15 13.76 -2.72
C PHE A 38 -12.23 14.13 -1.70
N GLU A 39 -13.33 13.36 -1.69
CA GLU A 39 -14.40 13.49 -0.71
C GLU A 39 -14.48 12.23 0.14
N ILE A 40 -14.43 12.38 1.46
CA ILE A 40 -14.70 11.33 2.44
C ILE A 40 -15.58 11.92 3.56
N ASP A 41 -16.60 11.18 3.98
CA ASP A 41 -17.55 11.57 5.04
C ASP A 41 -18.19 12.95 4.79
N GLY A 42 -18.57 13.21 3.52
CA GLY A 42 -19.17 14.49 3.10
C GLY A 42 -18.22 15.70 3.21
N THR A 43 -16.92 15.45 3.33
CA THR A 43 -15.90 16.50 3.46
C THR A 43 -14.97 16.47 2.25
N ASN A 44 -14.87 17.60 1.56
CA ASN A 44 -13.86 17.81 0.53
C ASN A 44 -12.49 18.06 1.19
N TRP A 45 -11.50 17.31 0.72
CA TRP A 45 -10.12 17.36 1.15
C TRP A 45 -9.26 17.83 -0.02
N GLN A 46 -8.51 18.90 0.18
CA GLN A 46 -7.55 19.43 -0.77
C GLN A 46 -6.15 19.02 -0.34
N ARG A 47 -5.36 18.44 -1.26
CA ARG A 47 -3.95 18.14 -1.02
C ARG A 47 -3.16 19.43 -1.00
N GLU A 48 -2.23 19.52 -0.06
CA GLU A 48 -1.22 20.57 -0.01
C GLU A 48 0.07 20.11 -0.68
N ASP A 49 0.77 21.04 -1.32
CA ASP A 49 2.05 20.76 -1.99
C ASP A 49 3.17 20.39 -1.00
N SER A 50 3.07 20.86 0.25
CA SER A 50 4.08 20.63 1.28
C SER A 50 3.52 20.76 2.70
N LEU A 51 4.28 20.23 3.67
CA LEU A 51 3.96 20.38 5.09
C LEU A 51 4.18 21.82 5.55
N GLY A 52 3.10 22.55 5.82
CA GLY A 52 3.16 23.93 6.30
C GLY A 52 3.52 24.06 7.79
N LYS A 53 3.83 25.28 8.24
CA LYS A 53 4.17 25.56 9.65
C LYS A 53 3.06 25.17 10.64
N SER A 54 1.80 25.42 10.28
CA SER A 54 0.64 25.04 11.11
C SER A 54 0.52 23.53 11.23
N ASP A 55 0.86 22.81 10.16
CA ASP A 55 0.74 21.38 10.06
C ASP A 55 1.85 20.69 10.85
N THR A 56 3.09 21.17 10.74
CA THR A 56 4.20 20.76 11.60
C THR A 56 3.86 20.93 13.07
N LYS A 57 3.30 22.08 13.46
CA LYS A 57 2.88 22.32 14.85
C LYS A 57 1.81 21.33 15.32
N LEU A 58 0.86 20.97 14.45
CA LEU A 58 -0.16 19.97 14.77
C LEU A 58 0.45 18.57 14.94
N LEU A 59 1.36 18.16 14.05
CA LEU A 59 2.05 16.87 14.15
C LEU A 59 2.96 16.79 15.37
N SER A 60 3.70 17.85 15.70
CA SER A 60 4.49 17.91 16.94
C SER A 60 3.60 17.68 18.17
N ARG A 61 2.44 18.34 18.24
CA ARG A 61 1.47 18.14 19.32
C ARG A 61 0.88 16.72 19.33
N TYR A 62 0.73 16.09 18.17
CA TYR A 62 0.31 14.69 18.09
C TYR A 62 1.38 13.78 18.73
N TYR A 63 2.65 13.94 18.39
CA TYR A 63 3.74 13.13 18.95
C TYR A 63 4.00 13.40 20.43
N GLU A 64 3.87 14.64 20.90
CA GLU A 64 3.93 14.98 22.33
C GLU A 64 2.87 14.20 23.15
N LYS A 65 1.67 14.03 22.57
CA LYS A 65 0.58 13.26 23.19
C LYS A 65 0.73 11.75 23.00
N ASN A 66 1.50 11.31 22.01
CA ASN A 66 1.69 9.90 21.67
C ASN A 66 3.19 9.59 21.51
N PRO A 67 4.01 9.66 22.58
CA PRO A 67 5.47 9.52 22.46
C PRO A 67 5.92 8.19 21.86
N SER A 68 5.13 7.12 22.06
CA SER A 68 5.37 5.80 21.46
C SER A 68 5.36 5.78 19.93
N MET A 69 4.83 6.82 19.28
CA MET A 69 4.71 6.91 17.83
C MET A 69 5.92 7.58 17.16
N ILE A 70 6.81 8.24 17.92
CA ILE A 70 7.94 9.00 17.38
C ILE A 70 8.86 8.11 16.53
N ASP A 71 9.16 6.90 17.02
CA ASP A 71 10.05 5.96 16.34
C ASP A 71 9.29 4.83 15.60
N SER A 72 7.98 4.99 15.44
CA SER A 72 7.18 3.96 14.78
C SER A 72 7.47 3.91 13.28
N PRO A 73 7.74 2.71 12.72
CA PRO A 73 8.00 2.55 11.29
C PRO A 73 6.80 2.92 10.41
N LEU A 74 5.60 3.03 11.00
CA LEU A 74 4.38 3.45 10.31
C LEU A 74 4.46 4.91 9.81
N PHE A 75 5.25 5.76 10.47
CA PHE A 75 5.39 7.19 10.15
C PHE A 75 6.66 7.52 9.35
N LYS A 76 7.17 6.55 8.59
CA LYS A 76 8.41 6.72 7.83
C LYS A 76 8.22 7.69 6.66
N GLY A 77 9.03 8.75 6.63
CA GLY A 77 9.03 9.75 5.56
C GLY A 77 8.09 10.94 5.82
N ALA A 78 7.98 11.82 4.83
CA ALA A 78 7.07 12.96 4.90
C ALA A 78 5.62 12.51 4.62
N PRO A 79 4.63 12.95 5.41
CA PRO A 79 3.24 12.64 5.11
C PRO A 79 2.77 13.40 3.88
N THR A 80 1.81 12.81 3.16
CA THR A 80 0.93 13.58 2.29
C THR A 80 -0.11 14.29 3.15
N VAL A 81 -0.29 15.59 2.94
CA VAL A 81 -1.13 16.43 3.79
C VAL A 81 -2.36 16.87 3.03
N TYR A 82 -3.51 16.78 3.71
CA TYR A 82 -4.77 17.28 3.19
C TYR A 82 -5.43 18.25 4.18
N HIS A 83 -5.97 19.33 3.63
CA HIS A 83 -6.74 20.33 4.34
C HIS A 83 -8.21 20.16 4.00
N GLY A 84 -9.03 20.00 5.05
CA GLY A 84 -10.48 20.04 4.94
C GLY A 84 -11.03 21.39 5.38
N THR A 85 -12.35 21.54 5.24
CA THR A 85 -13.07 22.69 5.81
C THR A 85 -12.94 22.72 7.35
N LYS A 86 -13.23 23.88 7.97
CA LYS A 86 -13.21 24.06 9.44
C LYS A 86 -11.89 23.67 10.11
N ASN A 87 -10.76 23.93 9.44
CA ASN A 87 -9.41 23.65 9.96
C ASN A 87 -9.12 22.17 10.26
N ARG A 88 -9.80 21.26 9.56
CA ARG A 88 -9.54 19.82 9.62
C ARG A 88 -8.27 19.47 8.86
N ARG A 89 -7.49 18.51 9.36
CA ARG A 89 -6.23 18.05 8.72
C ARG A 89 -6.17 16.54 8.68
N ARG A 90 -5.66 15.99 7.58
CA ARG A 90 -5.29 14.57 7.47
C ARG A 90 -3.83 14.46 7.03
N PHE A 91 -3.09 13.61 7.72
CA PHE A 91 -1.69 13.31 7.44
C PHE A 91 -1.56 11.84 7.11
N TYR A 92 -1.26 11.52 5.86
CA TYR A 92 -1.19 10.15 5.37
C TYR A 92 0.26 9.72 5.17
N TRP A 93 0.60 8.56 5.70
CA TRP A 93 1.78 7.79 5.32
C TRP A 93 1.32 6.53 4.62
N ILE A 94 1.86 6.29 3.43
CA ILE A 94 1.58 5.10 2.63
C ILE A 94 2.87 4.29 2.56
N GLY A 95 2.75 2.99 2.84
CA GLY A 95 3.84 2.04 2.81
C GLY A 95 3.35 0.66 2.40
N GLY A 96 4.04 -0.38 2.87
CA GLY A 96 3.73 -1.77 2.51
C GLY A 96 4.37 -2.18 1.20
N THR A 97 3.85 -3.26 0.62
CA THR A 97 4.27 -3.73 -0.70
C THR A 97 3.37 -3.12 -1.76
N ALA A 98 3.77 -3.20 -3.03
CA ALA A 98 2.90 -2.75 -4.09
C ALA A 98 1.61 -3.59 -4.19
N THR A 99 1.63 -4.86 -3.79
CA THR A 99 0.45 -5.74 -3.88
C THR A 99 -0.47 -5.59 -2.66
N GLU A 100 0.08 -5.17 -1.53
CA GLU A 100 -0.63 -4.97 -0.26
C GLU A 100 -0.21 -3.62 0.34
N PRO A 101 -0.62 -2.50 -0.27
CA PRO A 101 -0.30 -1.20 0.29
C PRO A 101 -1.00 -1.05 1.63
N ILE A 102 -0.26 -0.57 2.62
CA ILE A 102 -0.79 -0.19 3.92
C ILE A 102 -0.72 1.33 4.05
N TRP A 103 -1.61 1.89 4.85
CA TRP A 103 -1.60 3.30 5.14
C TRP A 103 -1.91 3.55 6.61
N VAL A 104 -1.38 4.66 7.12
CA VAL A 104 -1.75 5.24 8.41
C VAL A 104 -2.09 6.71 8.21
N CYS A 105 -3.13 7.16 8.90
CA CYS A 105 -3.65 8.51 8.85
C CYS A 105 -3.78 9.08 10.26
N VAL A 106 -3.15 10.22 10.50
CA VAL A 106 -3.50 11.08 11.64
C VAL A 106 -4.54 12.08 11.14
N HIS A 107 -5.77 11.93 11.64
CA HIS A 107 -6.86 12.86 11.39
C HIS A 107 -6.95 13.83 12.57
N PHE A 108 -7.00 15.13 12.28
CA PHE A 108 -7.23 16.18 13.25
C PHE A 108 -8.53 16.90 12.93
N GLU A 109 -9.45 16.86 13.89
CA GLU A 109 -10.75 17.50 13.79
C GLU A 109 -11.23 17.95 15.17
N ASN A 110 -11.87 19.13 15.25
CA ASN A 110 -12.51 19.65 16.47
C ASN A 110 -11.60 19.61 17.71
N GLY A 111 -10.30 19.86 17.54
CA GLY A 111 -9.34 19.89 18.65
C GLY A 111 -8.80 18.52 19.07
N ALA A 112 -9.27 17.43 18.48
CA ALA A 112 -8.87 16.06 18.80
C ALA A 112 -8.11 15.40 17.63
N PHE A 113 -7.26 14.43 17.99
CA PHE A 113 -6.58 13.57 17.02
C PHE A 113 -7.24 12.19 17.02
N GLN A 114 -7.43 11.62 15.84
CA GLN A 114 -7.75 10.21 15.64
C GLN A 114 -6.67 9.55 14.79
N LEU A 115 -6.26 8.35 15.18
CA LEU A 115 -5.41 7.50 14.36
C LEU A 115 -6.31 6.52 13.60
N GLN A 116 -6.08 6.42 12.30
CA GLN A 116 -6.74 5.46 11.43
C GLN A 116 -5.67 4.74 10.62
N ASP A 117 -5.88 3.47 10.32
CA ASP A 117 -5.00 2.69 9.46
C ASP A 117 -5.82 1.71 8.62
N GLY A 118 -5.20 1.16 7.60
CA GLY A 118 -5.83 0.17 6.75
C GLY A 118 -4.94 -0.32 5.62
N GLN A 119 -5.53 -1.18 4.79
CA GLN A 119 -4.94 -1.69 3.56
C GLN A 119 -5.64 -1.07 2.35
N GLY A 120 -4.96 -1.07 1.20
CA GLY A 120 -5.52 -0.56 -0.06
C GLY A 120 -5.42 0.96 -0.19
N ASN A 121 -6.32 1.55 -0.98
CA ASN A 121 -6.32 2.98 -1.28
C ASN A 121 -7.11 3.77 -0.20
N PRO A 122 -6.46 4.68 0.57
CA PRO A 122 -7.13 5.44 1.64
C PRO A 122 -8.08 6.55 1.15
N TYR A 123 -8.05 6.86 -0.15
CA TYR A 123 -8.78 8.00 -0.73
C TYR A 123 -10.13 7.60 -1.33
N GLN A 124 -10.54 6.34 -1.15
CA GLN A 124 -11.81 5.82 -1.64
C GLN A 124 -12.88 5.90 -0.54
N ASN A 125 -14.10 6.30 -0.92
CA ASN A 125 -15.25 6.15 -0.05
C ASN A 125 -15.50 4.67 0.20
N LYS A 126 -15.59 4.28 1.48
CA LYS A 126 -16.11 2.96 1.85
C LYS A 126 -17.60 2.94 1.52
N PRO A 127 -18.12 1.89 0.86
CA PRO A 127 -19.53 1.77 0.53
C PRO A 127 -20.43 1.75 1.77
#